data_AF-A0A2E5AJ02-F1
#
_entry.id   AF-A0A2E5AJ02-F1
#
_cell.length_a   1.000
_cell.length_b   1.000
_cell.length_c   1.000
_cell.angle_alpha   90.00
_cell.angle_beta   90.00
_cell.angle_gamma   90.00
#
_symmetry.space_group_name_H-M   'P 1'
#
loop_
_entity.id
_entity.type
_entity.pdbx_description
1 polymer ?
#
loop_
_entity_poly.entity_id
_entity_poly.type
_entity_poly.pdbx_seq_one_letter_code
_entity_poly.pdbx_strand_id
1 'polypeptide(L)'
;MNNRKYLPTLSELIDRLSIAQLKEVFISEHKEEYSNEIKDIVNDIQILLDETNGNIDAKTIRAIIVLSQMNLHIWHNESNYRNGIKDGNNLELTHGLNGIRNTAKNKIQEIVGGRKDYKIDCLAADFKDWEISW
;
A
#
# COMPACT_ATOMS: atom_id res chain seq x y z
N MET A 1 -5.75 9.32 26.48
CA MET A 1 -6.34 9.27 25.13
C MET A 1 -5.19 9.02 24.18
N ASN A 2 -5.07 7.83 23.62
CA ASN A 2 -4.02 7.53 22.64
C ASN A 2 -4.39 8.21 21.32
N ASN A 3 -3.95 9.45 21.15
CA ASN A 3 -4.21 10.21 19.94
C ASN A 3 -3.38 9.62 18.81
N ARG A 4 -4.07 9.04 17.83
CA ARG A 4 -3.45 8.66 16.55
C ARG A 4 -2.83 9.89 15.91
N LYS A 5 -1.63 9.74 15.34
CA LYS A 5 -0.95 10.82 14.61
C LYS A 5 -1.58 11.06 13.23
N TYR A 6 -1.98 9.98 12.58
CA TYR A 6 -2.60 9.96 11.26
C TYR A 6 -4.07 9.53 11.38
N LEU A 7 -4.97 10.35 10.82
CA LEU A 7 -6.42 10.10 10.77
C LEU A 7 -6.97 9.24 9.60
N PRO A 8 -6.20 8.76 8.59
CA PRO A 8 -6.72 7.87 7.56
C PRO A 8 -7.28 6.53 8.08
N THR A 9 -7.87 5.74 7.18
CA THR A 9 -8.40 4.41 7.47
C THR A 9 -7.27 3.37 7.65
N LEU A 10 -7.59 2.17 8.16
CA LEU A 10 -6.63 1.07 8.33
C LEU A 10 -5.91 0.73 7.02
N SER A 11 -6.65 0.62 5.92
CA SER A 11 -6.08 0.30 4.60
C SER A 11 -5.12 1.39 4.09
N GLU A 12 -5.41 2.66 4.34
CA GLU A 12 -4.52 3.78 4.00
C GLU A 12 -3.25 3.79 4.86
N LEU A 13 -3.36 3.46 6.15
CA LEU A 13 -2.18 3.33 7.01
C LEU A 13 -1.27 2.19 6.55
N ILE A 14 -1.82 1.04 6.19
CA ILE A 14 -1.03 -0.12 5.71
C ILE A 14 -0.38 0.19 4.35
N ASP A 15 -1.11 0.84 3.44
CA ASP A 15 -0.57 1.32 2.16
C ASP A 15 0.62 2.26 2.40
N ARG A 16 0.43 3.26 3.26
CA ARG A 16 1.49 4.20 3.65
C ARG A 16 2.67 3.51 4.33
N LEU A 17 2.42 2.56 5.23
CA LEU A 17 3.45 1.76 5.89
C LEU A 17 4.33 1.04 4.86
N SER A 18 3.70 0.39 3.89
CA SER A 18 4.45 -0.33 2.85
C SER A 18 5.33 0.61 2.02
N ILE A 19 4.87 1.82 1.71
CA ILE A 19 5.64 2.83 0.98
C ILE A 19 6.77 3.41 1.86
N ALA A 20 6.50 3.72 3.12
CA ALA A 20 7.50 4.22 4.06
C ALA A 20 8.62 3.18 4.27
N GLN A 21 8.27 1.88 4.30
CA GLN A 21 9.25 0.80 4.38
C GLN A 21 10.16 0.74 3.14
N LEU A 22 9.62 0.95 1.94
CA LEU A 22 10.43 1.04 0.71
C LEU A 22 11.36 2.25 0.75
N LYS A 23 10.87 3.40 1.23
CA LYS A 23 11.67 4.62 1.39
C LYS A 23 12.81 4.44 2.40
N GLU A 24 12.56 3.80 3.54
CA GLU A 24 13.58 3.51 4.56
C GLU A 24 14.76 2.71 3.98
N VAL A 25 14.48 1.79 3.05
CA VAL A 25 15.49 0.93 2.41
C VAL A 25 16.16 1.61 1.23
N PHE A 26 15.40 2.26 0.35
CA PHE A 26 15.91 2.79 -0.92
C PHE A 26 16.40 4.24 -0.87
N ILE A 27 16.03 5.00 0.15
CA ILE A 27 16.47 6.39 0.36
C ILE A 27 17.19 6.44 1.71
N SER A 28 18.39 5.87 1.75
CA SER A 28 19.14 5.69 2.99
C SER A 28 19.54 7.00 3.67
N GLU A 29 19.61 8.13 2.94
CA GLU A 29 19.97 9.42 3.52
C GLU A 29 18.92 9.93 4.54
N HIS A 30 17.66 9.51 4.39
CA HIS A 30 16.54 9.93 5.25
C HIS A 30 16.01 8.79 6.13
N LYS A 31 16.84 7.77 6.38
CA LYS A 31 16.44 6.55 7.09
C LYS A 31 15.83 6.82 8.47
N GLU A 32 16.39 7.75 9.24
CA GLU A 32 15.89 8.09 10.58
C GLU A 32 14.49 8.70 10.52
N GLU A 33 14.24 9.58 9.55
CA GLU A 33 12.93 10.21 9.33
C GLU A 33 11.87 9.14 9.01
N TYR A 34 12.18 8.22 8.09
CA TYR A 34 11.26 7.13 7.73
C TYR A 34 11.08 6.13 8.86
N SER A 35 12.12 5.82 9.63
CA SER A 35 11.99 4.94 10.81
C SER A 35 11.03 5.54 11.84
N ASN A 36 11.06 6.85 12.04
CA ASN A 36 10.12 7.52 12.93
C ASN A 36 8.69 7.55 12.36
N GLU A 37 8.53 7.82 11.05
CA GLU A 37 7.23 7.71 10.37
C GLU A 37 6.64 6.30 10.48
N ILE A 38 7.45 5.25 10.29
CA ILE A 38 7.04 3.84 10.42
C ILE A 38 6.54 3.55 11.83
N LYS A 39 7.26 4.01 12.88
CA LYS A 39 6.84 3.82 14.28
C LYS A 39 5.46 4.44 14.54
N ASP A 40 5.25 5.66 14.05
CA ASP A 40 3.97 6.36 14.21
C ASP A 40 2.83 5.62 13.50
N ILE A 41 3.07 5.14 12.27
CA ILE A 41 2.07 4.39 11.51
C ILE A 41 1.74 3.06 12.18
N VAL A 42 2.75 2.31 12.66
CA VAL A 42 2.55 1.04 13.36
C VAL A 42 1.74 1.24 14.64
N ASN A 43 2.04 2.28 15.41
CA ASN A 43 1.26 2.65 16.59
C ASN A 43 -0.22 2.92 16.23
N ASP A 44 -0.46 3.71 15.18
CA ASP A 44 -1.82 4.04 14.76
C ASP A 44 -2.61 2.83 14.22
N ILE A 45 -1.93 1.90 13.54
CA ILE A 45 -2.52 0.62 13.13
C ILE A 45 -2.92 -0.20 14.35
N GLN A 46 -2.04 -0.31 15.36
CA GLN A 46 -2.35 -1.07 16.56
C GLN A 46 -3.57 -0.51 17.30
N ILE A 47 -3.65 0.82 17.45
CA ILE A 47 -4.83 1.48 18.06
C ILE A 47 -6.12 1.11 17.30
N LEU A 48 -6.11 1.15 15.97
CA LEU A 48 -7.27 0.78 15.16
C LEU A 48 -7.67 -0.69 15.30
N LEU A 49 -6.68 -1.59 15.38
CA LEU A 49 -6.94 -3.02 15.56
C LEU A 49 -7.55 -3.28 16.95
N ASP A 50 -7.03 -2.63 17.99
CA ASP A 50 -7.56 -2.73 19.36
C ASP A 50 -9.00 -2.22 19.45
N GLU A 51 -9.32 -1.10 18.80
CA GLU A 51 -10.67 -0.51 18.77
C GLU A 51 -11.70 -1.37 18.02
N THR A 52 -11.24 -2.19 17.07
CA THR A 52 -12.10 -2.99 16.18
C THR A 52 -12.16 -4.47 16.54
N ASN A 53 -11.62 -4.83 17.72
CA ASN A 53 -11.51 -6.21 18.19
C ASN A 53 -10.71 -7.13 17.24
N GLY A 54 -9.85 -6.52 16.41
CA GLY A 54 -8.56 -7.08 15.97
C GLY A 54 -8.54 -8.36 15.12
N ASN A 55 -9.63 -8.79 14.50
CA ASN A 55 -9.62 -10.06 13.76
C ASN A 55 -9.03 -9.89 12.35
N ILE A 56 -7.71 -10.05 12.23
CA ILE A 56 -7.01 -10.23 10.95
C ILE A 56 -7.15 -11.69 10.52
N ASP A 57 -7.76 -11.92 9.35
CA ASP A 57 -7.89 -13.26 8.77
C ASP A 57 -6.84 -13.55 7.68
N ALA A 58 -6.81 -14.78 7.18
CA ALA A 58 -5.86 -15.17 6.14
C ALA A 58 -6.02 -14.35 4.84
N LYS A 59 -7.24 -13.90 4.52
CA LYS A 59 -7.52 -13.08 3.33
C LYS A 59 -6.92 -11.68 3.47
N THR A 60 -6.99 -11.14 4.69
CA THR A 60 -6.35 -9.88 5.07
C THR A 60 -4.85 -9.95 4.86
N ILE A 61 -4.21 -10.98 5.44
CA ILE A 61 -2.75 -11.18 5.33
C ILE A 61 -2.36 -11.24 3.85
N ARG A 62 -3.11 -12.00 3.05
CA ARG A 62 -2.88 -12.09 1.61
C ARG A 62 -3.04 -10.73 0.91
N ALA A 63 -4.07 -9.95 1.26
CA ALA A 63 -4.27 -8.62 0.69
C ALA A 63 -3.12 -7.65 1.05
N ILE A 64 -2.56 -7.74 2.27
CA ILE A 64 -1.38 -6.97 2.69
C ILE A 64 -0.15 -7.34 1.86
N ILE A 65 0.06 -8.64 1.58
CA ILE A 65 1.16 -9.11 0.74
C ILE A 65 1.02 -8.56 -0.69
N VAL A 66 -0.17 -8.67 -1.28
CA VAL A 66 -0.44 -8.15 -2.63
C VAL A 66 -0.22 -6.63 -2.68
N LEU A 67 -0.76 -5.88 -1.71
CA LEU A 67 -0.57 -4.44 -1.59
C LEU A 67 0.93 -4.06 -1.56
N SER A 68 1.70 -4.75 -0.73
CA SER A 68 3.15 -4.53 -0.60
C SER A 68 3.90 -4.82 -1.90
N GLN A 69 3.55 -5.90 -2.59
CA GLN A 69 4.14 -6.26 -3.89
C GLN A 69 3.81 -5.22 -4.97
N MET A 70 2.56 -4.75 -5.05
CA MET A 70 2.18 -3.74 -6.04
C MET A 70 2.94 -2.43 -5.79
N ASN A 71 3.07 -2.01 -4.54
CA ASN A 71 3.85 -0.81 -4.20
C ASN A 71 5.33 -0.94 -4.55
N LEU A 72 5.94 -2.12 -4.39
CA LEU A 72 7.32 -2.37 -4.81
C LEU A 72 7.49 -2.23 -6.33
N HIS A 73 6.60 -2.84 -7.11
CA HIS A 73 6.66 -2.74 -8.58
C HIS A 73 6.42 -1.31 -9.07
N ILE A 74 5.43 -0.62 -8.50
CA ILE A 74 5.16 0.80 -8.78
C ILE A 74 6.41 1.65 -8.47
N TRP A 75 7.04 1.43 -7.31
CA TRP A 75 8.25 2.14 -6.92
C TRP A 75 9.38 2.00 -7.94
N HIS A 76 9.65 0.77 -8.39
CA HIS A 76 10.69 0.52 -9.38
C HIS A 76 10.39 1.17 -10.73
N ASN A 77 9.15 1.05 -11.23
CA ASN A 77 8.75 1.67 -12.49
C ASN A 77 8.91 3.20 -12.44
N GLU A 78 8.40 3.83 -11.39
CA GLU A 78 8.50 5.28 -11.24
C GLU A 78 9.94 5.75 -11.03
N SER A 79 10.76 4.99 -10.29
CA SER A 79 12.17 5.33 -10.07
C SER A 79 12.98 5.20 -11.36
N ASN A 80 12.75 4.15 -12.15
CA ASN A 80 13.37 3.98 -13.46
C ASN A 80 13.00 5.14 -14.39
N TYR A 81 11.74 5.55 -14.41
CA TYR A 81 11.30 6.71 -15.18
C TYR A 81 12.00 8.01 -14.74
N ARG A 82 12.03 8.29 -13.43
CA ARG A 82 12.72 9.47 -12.88
C ARG A 82 14.22 9.49 -13.23
N ASN A 83 14.85 8.32 -13.30
CA ASN A 83 16.27 8.17 -13.64
C ASN A 83 16.55 8.10 -15.15
N GLY A 84 15.52 8.22 -16.00
CA GLY A 84 15.67 8.13 -17.45
C GLY A 84 16.03 6.73 -17.97
N ILE A 85 15.86 5.69 -17.15
CA ILE A 85 16.12 4.30 -17.52
C ILE A 85 14.94 3.82 -18.38
N LYS A 86 15.23 3.45 -19.63
CA LYS A 86 14.22 2.98 -20.59
C LYS A 86 13.98 1.47 -20.52
N ASP A 87 15.02 0.68 -20.23
CA ASP A 87 14.89 -0.77 -20.11
C ASP A 87 14.14 -1.16 -18.83
N GLY A 88 13.08 -1.97 -18.99
CA GLY A 88 12.25 -2.42 -17.87
C GLY A 88 11.34 -1.35 -17.26
N ASN A 89 11.21 -0.18 -17.88
CA ASN A 89 10.28 0.87 -17.44
C ASN A 89 8.93 0.69 -18.13
N ASN A 90 7.87 0.53 -17.33
CA ASN A 90 6.51 0.45 -17.84
C ASN A 90 5.56 1.33 -17.01
N LEU A 91 5.47 2.61 -17.36
CA LEU A 91 4.54 3.55 -16.73
C LEU A 91 3.08 3.19 -16.96
N GLU A 92 2.76 2.58 -18.10
CA GLU A 92 1.40 2.13 -18.40
C GLU A 92 0.98 1.00 -17.44
N LEU A 93 1.90 0.08 -17.15
CA LEU A 93 1.72 -0.95 -16.14
C LEU A 93 1.48 -0.34 -14.75
N THR A 94 2.17 0.74 -14.38
CA THR A 94 1.95 1.43 -13.09
C THR A 94 0.48 1.84 -12.90
N HIS A 95 -0.20 2.29 -13.94
CA HIS A 95 -1.63 2.60 -13.86
C HIS A 95 -2.48 1.35 -13.57
N GLY A 96 -2.19 0.23 -14.22
CA GLY A 96 -2.84 -1.06 -13.93
C GLY A 96 -2.60 -1.52 -12.49
N LEU A 97 -1.35 -1.44 -12.02
CA LEU A 97 -0.97 -1.83 -10.66
C LEU A 97 -1.65 -0.96 -9.59
N ASN A 98 -1.89 0.33 -9.86
CA ASN A 98 -2.63 1.21 -8.97
C ASN A 98 -4.08 0.73 -8.74
N GLY A 99 -4.72 0.13 -9.75
CA GLY A 99 -6.04 -0.49 -9.61
C GLY A 99 -6.02 -1.74 -8.72
N ILE A 100 -5.01 -2.60 -8.88
CA ILE A 100 -4.83 -3.80 -8.05
C ILE A 100 -4.51 -3.39 -6.60
N ARG A 101 -3.64 -2.40 -6.41
CA ARG A 101 -3.34 -1.79 -5.11
C ARG A 101 -4.62 -1.33 -4.41
N ASN A 102 -5.49 -0.60 -5.13
CA ASN A 102 -6.76 -0.13 -4.59
C ASN A 102 -7.71 -1.29 -4.22
N THR A 103 -7.74 -2.34 -5.04
CA THR A 103 -8.53 -3.56 -4.74
C THR A 103 -8.03 -4.25 -3.46
N ALA A 104 -6.72 -4.36 -3.27
CA ALA A 104 -6.12 -4.91 -2.06
C ALA A 104 -6.45 -4.05 -0.83
N LYS A 105 -6.36 -2.72 -0.94
CA LYS A 105 -6.76 -1.78 0.12
C LYS A 105 -8.22 -1.95 0.52
N ASN A 106 -9.13 -2.08 -0.44
CA ASN A 106 -10.54 -2.30 -0.15
C ASN A 106 -10.79 -3.60 0.61
N LYS A 107 -10.08 -4.69 0.26
CA LYS A 107 -10.16 -5.98 0.99
C LYS A 107 -9.65 -5.87 2.42
N ILE A 108 -8.57 -5.11 2.65
CA ILE A 108 -8.07 -4.81 4.00
C ILE A 108 -9.09 -3.99 4.79
N GLN A 109 -9.75 -3.02 4.14
CA GLN A 109 -10.71 -2.14 4.79
C GLN A 109 -11.99 -2.88 5.23
N GLU A 110 -12.35 -4.00 4.57
CA GLU A 110 -13.56 -4.77 4.89
C GLU A 110 -13.61 -5.25 6.34
N ILE A 111 -12.45 -5.54 6.93
CA ILE A 111 -12.32 -6.14 8.27
C ILE A 111 -12.83 -5.20 9.35
N VAL A 112 -12.51 -3.92 9.21
CA VAL A 112 -12.83 -2.88 10.18
C VAL A 112 -14.04 -2.03 9.73
N GLY A 113 -14.64 -2.38 8.59
CA GLY A 113 -15.71 -1.61 7.96
C GLY A 113 -15.27 -0.21 7.50
N GLY A 114 -16.23 0.68 7.26
CA GLY A 114 -15.98 2.07 6.89
C GLY A 114 -15.82 2.31 5.38
N ARG A 115 -15.19 3.44 5.04
CA ARG A 115 -15.12 3.94 3.65
C ARG A 115 -14.15 3.12 2.81
N LYS A 116 -14.65 2.57 1.69
CA LYS A 116 -13.86 2.01 0.60
C LYS A 116 -13.64 3.06 -0.49
N ASP A 117 -12.55 2.94 -1.24
CA ASP A 117 -12.30 3.80 -2.40
C ASP A 117 -12.55 2.99 -3.68
N TYR A 118 -13.53 3.38 -4.47
CA TYR A 118 -13.85 2.73 -5.74
C TYR A 118 -13.37 3.61 -6.89
N LYS A 119 -12.05 3.80 -6.98
CA LYS A 119 -11.46 4.34 -8.21
C LYS A 119 -11.52 3.28 -9.30
N ILE A 120 -12.28 3.57 -10.35
CA ILE A 120 -12.28 2.81 -11.60
C ILE A 120 -11.18 3.44 -12.46
N ASP A 121 -9.94 2.97 -12.33
CA ASP A 121 -8.90 3.32 -13.30
C ASP A 121 -9.04 2.37 -14.51
N CYS A 122 -9.37 2.96 -15.65
CA CYS A 122 -9.86 2.29 -16.86
C CYS A 122 -8.83 1.44 -17.63
N LEU A 123 -7.59 1.30 -17.14
CA LEU A 123 -6.49 0.60 -17.83
C LEU A 123 -6.17 -0.80 -17.26
N ALA A 124 -6.84 -1.22 -16.19
CA ALA A 124 -6.60 -2.55 -15.61
C ALA A 124 -6.94 -3.71 -16.59
N ALA A 125 -7.83 -3.46 -17.56
CA ALA A 125 -8.26 -4.46 -18.55
C ALA A 125 -7.13 -4.89 -19.51
N ASP A 126 -6.10 -4.07 -19.67
CA ASP A 126 -5.01 -4.29 -20.62
C ASP A 126 -3.85 -5.12 -20.03
N PHE A 127 -3.85 -5.37 -18.71
CA PHE A 127 -2.79 -6.09 -17.99
C PHE A 127 -3.28 -7.37 -17.32
N LYS A 128 -3.92 -8.25 -18.09
CA LYS A 128 -4.54 -9.51 -17.58
C LYS A 128 -3.56 -10.42 -16.83
N ASP A 129 -2.29 -10.47 -17.24
CA ASP A 129 -1.28 -11.31 -16.59
C ASP A 129 -0.97 -10.88 -15.14
N TRP A 130 -1.33 -9.65 -14.78
CA TRP A 130 -1.18 -9.11 -13.43
C TRP A 130 -2.43 -9.26 -12.57
N GLU A 131 -3.51 -9.82 -13.13
CA GLU A 131 -4.75 -10.04 -12.39
C GLU A 131 -4.52 -10.99 -11.22
N ILE A 132 -4.98 -10.57 -10.04
CA ILE A 132 -4.82 -11.36 -8.82
C ILE A 132 -6.04 -12.27 -8.66
N SER A 133 -5.79 -13.59 -8.59
CA SER A 133 -6.82 -14.59 -8.33
C SER A 133 -7.23 -14.57 -6.84
N TRP A 134 -8.08 -13.63 -6.45
CA TRP A 134 -8.45 -13.35 -5.06
C TRP A 134 -9.12 -14.50 -4.31
#